data_AF-A0A367HQ76-F1
#
_entry.id   AF-A0A367HQ76-F1
#
_cell.length_a   1.000
_cell.length_b   1.000
_cell.length_c   1.000
_cell.angle_alpha   90.00
_cell.angle_beta   90.00
_cell.angle_gamma   90.00
#
_symmetry.space_group_name_H-M   'P 1'
#
loop_
_entity.id
_entity.type
_entity.pdbx_description
1 polymer ?
#
loop_
_entity_poly.entity_id
_entity_poly.type
_entity_poly.pdbx_seq_one_letter_code
_entity_poly.pdbx_strand_id
1 'polypeptide(L)' 'MVPLLLVLLLALILFGAGFALKALWWIAIVVLVLWLIGFVARPRGGSARWYRW' A
#
# COMPACT_ATOMS: atom_id res chain seq x y z
N MET A 1 28.58 13.86 24.45
CA MET A 1 27.39 14.22 23.65
C MET A 1 27.22 13.35 22.40
N VAL A 2 28.29 13.09 21.63
CA VAL A 2 28.25 12.22 20.42
C VAL A 2 27.59 10.84 20.64
N PRO A 3 27.87 10.08 21.72
CA PRO A 3 27.23 8.78 21.94
C PRO A 3 25.71 8.89 22.14
N LEU A 4 25.24 9.94 22.80
CA LEU A 4 23.82 10.19 23.02
C LEU A 4 23.08 10.46 21.71
N LEU A 5 23.71 11.23 20.81
CA LEU A 5 23.15 11.50 19.48
C LEU A 5 23.03 10.22 18.63
N LEU A 6 24.02 9.33 18.71
CA LEU A 6 23.97 8.05 18.00
C LEU A 6 22.82 7.17 18.49
N VAL A 7 22.61 7.11 19.81
CA VAL A 7 21.46 6.37 20.39
C VAL A 7 20.14 6.99 19.96
N LEU A 8 20.02 8.32 19.97
CA LEU A 8 18.81 9.01 19.54
C LEU A 8 18.50 8.74 18.05
N LEU A 9 19.53 8.79 17.21
CA LEU A 9 19.41 8.46 15.79
C LEU A 9 18.96 7.01 15.60
N LEU A 10 19.55 6.07 16.33
CA LEU A 10 19.17 4.66 16.28
C LEU A 10 17.70 4.46 16.71
N ALA A 11 17.28 5.13 17.79
CA ALA A 11 15.90 5.09 18.25
C ALA A 11 14.95 5.63 17.18
N LEU A 12 15.29 6.73 16.52
CA LEU A 12 14.49 7.31 15.44
C LEU A 12 14.39 6.36 14.23
N ILE A 13 15.50 5.71 13.86
CA ILE A 13 15.53 4.73 12.75
C ILE A 13 14.68 3.52 13.09
N LEU A 14 14.87 2.91 14.26
CA LEU A 14 14.14 1.70 14.67
C LEU A 14 12.64 1.97 14.79
N PHE A 15 12.27 3.09 15.39
CA PHE A 15 10.88 3.50 15.54
C PHE A 15 10.25 3.85 14.19
N GLY A 16 10.96 4.63 13.37
CA GLY A 16 10.53 5.00 12.03
C GLY A 16 10.37 3.80 11.11
N ALA A 17 11.31 2.85 11.13
CA ALA A 17 11.24 1.62 10.33
C ALA A 17 10.07 0.73 10.74
N GLY A 18 9.87 0.52 12.05
CA GLY A 18 8.74 -0.25 12.57
C GLY A 18 7.38 0.36 12.18
N PHE A 19 7.27 1.68 12.29
CA PHE A 19 6.07 2.41 11.86
C PHE A 19 5.84 2.34 10.35
N ALA A 20 6.89 2.56 9.55
CA ALA A 20 6.82 2.53 8.09
C ALA A 20 6.37 1.15 7.57
N LEU A 21 6.94 0.07 8.11
CA LEU A 21 6.52 -1.29 7.75
C LEU A 21 5.06 -1.56 8.08
N LYS A 22 4.58 -1.09 9.24
CA LYS A 22 3.17 -1.23 9.64
C LYS A 22 2.24 -0.45 8.71
N ALA A 23 2.60 0.80 8.38
CA ALA A 23 1.84 1.63 7.47
C ALA A 23 1.80 1.02 6.06
N LEU A 24 2.94 0.53 5.56
CA LEU A 24 3.04 -0.11 4.25
C LEU A 24 2.15 -1.37 4.18
N TRP A 25 2.10 -2.16 5.26
CA TRP A 25 1.22 -3.31 5.36
C TRP A 25 -0.27 -2.94 5.26
N TRP A 26 -0.68 -1.88 5.95
CA TRP A 26 -2.05 -1.37 5.85
C TRP A 26 -2.37 -0.87 4.43
N ILE A 27 -1.45 -0.14 3.81
CA ILE A 27 -1.60 0.32 2.42
C ILE A 27 -1.75 -0.89 1.48
N ALA A 28 -0.89 -1.91 1.62
CA ALA A 28 -0.95 -3.11 0.80
C ALA A 28 -2.30 -3.82 0.93
N ILE A 29 -2.84 -3.94 2.15
CA ILE A 29 -4.17 -4.53 2.38
C ILE A 29 -5.26 -3.69 1.70
N VAL A 30 -5.24 -2.36 1.85
CA VAL A 30 -6.22 -1.48 1.22
C VAL A 30 -6.18 -1.61 -0.30
N VAL A 31 -4.99 -1.58 -0.89
CA VAL A 31 -4.80 -1.76 -2.34
C VAL A 31 -5.32 -3.13 -2.79
N LEU A 32 -5.03 -4.19 -2.04
CA LEU A 32 -5.53 -5.53 -2.34
C LEU A 32 -7.06 -5.59 -2.29
N VAL A 33 -7.69 -4.98 -1.29
CA VAL A 33 -9.15 -4.90 -1.18
C VAL A 33 -9.75 -4.12 -2.34
N LEU A 34 -9.21 -2.96 -2.69
CA LEU A 34 -9.66 -2.16 -3.84
C LEU A 34 -9.52 -2.92 -5.15
N TRP A 35 -8.39 -3.61 -5.33
CA TRP A 35 -8.17 -4.47 -6.49
C TRP A 35 -9.19 -5.61 -6.56
N LEU A 36 -9.49 -6.28 -5.43
CA LEU A 36 -10.51 -7.32 -5.37
C LEU A 36 -11.91 -6.78 -5.69
N ILE A 37 -12.26 -5.60 -5.18
CA ILE A 37 -13.54 -4.94 -5.51
C ILE A 37 -13.61 -4.70 -7.02
N GLY A 38 -12.58 -4.12 -7.63
CA GLY A 38 -12.52 -3.90 -9.08
C GLY A 38 -12.53 -5.20 -9.88
N PHE A 39 -11.94 -6.27 -9.34
CA PHE A 39 -11.95 -7.59 -9.94
C PHE A 39 -13.36 -8.21 -9.94
N VAL A 40 -14.09 -8.12 -8.82
CA VAL A 40 -15.47 -8.62 -8.69
C VAL A 40 -16.46 -7.76 -9.48
N ALA A 41 -16.28 -6.44 -9.45
CA ALA A 41 -17.12 -5.48 -10.17
C ALA A 41 -16.84 -5.47 -11.69
N ARG A 42 -15.81 -6.17 -12.16
CA ARG A 42 -15.49 -6.25 -13.60
C ARG A 42 -16.67 -6.91 -14.33
N PRO A 43 -17.29 -6.24 -15.31
CA PRO A 43 -18.34 -6.86 -16.11
C PRO A 43 -17.78 -8.06 -16.88
N ARG A 44 -18.34 -9.26 -16.64
CA ARG A 44 -17.90 -10.53 -17.28
C ARG A 44 -18.34 -10.68 -18.74
N GLY A 45 -19.02 -9.69 -19.33
CA GLY A 45 -19.55 -9.75 -20.68
C GLY A 45 -19.10 -8.54 -21.50
N GLY A 46 -18.02 -8.72 -22.26
CA GLY A 46 -17.65 -7.78 -23.32
C GLY A 46 -18.64 -7.87 -24.47
N SER A 47 -19.63 -6.98 -24.49
CA SER A 47 -20.28 -6.57 -25.74
C SER A 47 -20.51 -5.07 -25.74
N ALA A 48 -19.44 -4.31 -25.47
CA ALA A 48 -19.31 -2.95 -25.98
C ALA A 48 -19.05 -3.02 -27.49
N ARG A 49 -20.05 -3.46 -28.28
CA ARG A 49 -20.00 -3.34 -29.74
C ARG A 49 -20.24 -1.88 -30.10
N TRP A 50 -19.14 -1.12 -30.08
CA TRP A 50 -19.04 0.24 -30.60
C TRP A 50 -18.81 0.29 -32.12
N TYR A 51 -18.64 -0.86 -32.77
CA TYR A 51 -18.77 -0.99 -34.22
C TYR A 51 -20.20 -1.42 -34.55
N ARG A 52 -21.01 -0.44 -34.93
CA ARG A 52 -22.23 -0.62 -35.72
C ARG A 52 -21.96 -0.06 -37.12
N TRP A 53 -21.00 -0.68 -37.79
CA TRP A 53 -20.83 -0.56 -39.23
C TRP A 53 -21.21 -1.91 -39.81
#